data_AF-M5AN66-F1
#
_entry.id   AF-M5AN66-F1
#
_cell.length_a   1.000
_cell.length_b   1.000
_cell.length_c   1.000
_cell.angle_alpha   90.00
_cell.angle_beta   90.00
_cell.angle_gamma   90.00
#
_symmetry.space_group_name_H-M   'P 1'
#
loop_
_entity.id
_entity.type
_entity.pdbx_description
1 polymer ?
#
loop_
_entity_poly.entity_id
_entity_poly.type
_entity_poly.pdbx_seq_one_letter_code
_entity_poly.pdbx_strand_id
1 'polypeptide(L)'
;MRARAGLAAVLWRLGQHQEAIDHYQSMLKLNPNDNQGIRYVLAGHLLARDDIKALRKLLKQHEDDGAAAWLYTRALLAFRENDPGAGKLAEEAWLANSHVPGVLSGKQPLVASIDGYITLGARMRQLTTSRKTARPGRPRPVQSRGWRRLPES
;
A
#
# COMPACT_ATOMS: atom_id res chain seq x y z
N MET A 1 -16.69 -10.22 -5.39
CA MET A 1 -15.23 -10.35 -5.11
C MET A 1 -14.76 -9.56 -3.88
N ARG A 2 -15.03 -8.25 -3.75
CA ARG A 2 -14.60 -7.44 -2.57
C ARG A 2 -15.02 -8.02 -1.21
N ALA A 3 -16.27 -8.45 -1.06
CA ALA A 3 -16.76 -9.07 0.18
C ALA A 3 -15.98 -10.36 0.54
N ARG A 4 -15.61 -11.17 -0.46
CA ARG A 4 -14.80 -12.39 -0.27
C ARG A 4 -13.37 -12.06 0.16
N ALA A 5 -12.79 -10.98 -0.36
CA ALA A 5 -11.48 -10.48 0.08
C ALA A 5 -11.53 -10.04 1.55
N GLY A 6 -12.60 -9.34 1.95
CA GLY A 6 -12.84 -8.92 3.33
C GLY A 6 -12.99 -10.11 4.28
N LEU A 7 -13.77 -11.13 3.88
CA LEU A 7 -13.89 -12.38 4.63
C LEU A 7 -12.52 -13.05 4.84
N ALA A 8 -11.75 -13.23 3.76
CA ALA A 8 -10.42 -13.84 3.84
C ALA A 8 -9.49 -13.05 4.78
N ALA A 9 -9.54 -11.72 4.75
CA ALA A 9 -8.76 -10.88 5.66
C ALA A 9 -9.18 -11.06 7.13
N VAL A 10 -10.46 -11.23 7.42
CA VAL A 10 -10.96 -11.50 8.78
C VAL A 10 -10.53 -12.89 9.23
N LEU A 11 -10.70 -13.93 8.41
CA LEU A 11 -10.25 -15.28 8.70
C LEU A 11 -8.75 -15.31 9.04
N TRP A 12 -7.93 -14.59 8.26
CA TRP A 12 -6.51 -14.45 8.55
C TRP A 12 -6.23 -13.87 9.94
N ARG A 13 -6.95 -12.80 10.31
CA ARG A 13 -6.82 -12.14 11.63
C ARG A 13 -7.30 -13.03 12.77
N LEU A 14 -8.22 -13.95 12.51
CA LEU A 14 -8.70 -14.94 13.47
C LEU A 14 -7.78 -16.18 13.58
N GLY A 15 -6.67 -16.23 12.82
CA GLY A 15 -5.75 -17.38 12.82
C GLY A 15 -6.19 -18.52 11.88
N GLN A 16 -7.32 -18.38 11.20
CA GLN A 16 -7.82 -19.33 10.20
C GLN A 16 -7.09 -19.15 8.86
N HIS A 17 -5.78 -19.31 8.88
CA HIS A 17 -4.91 -18.90 7.80
C HIS A 17 -5.08 -19.73 6.52
N GLN A 18 -5.32 -21.04 6.63
CA GLN A 18 -5.51 -21.89 5.46
C GLN A 18 -6.80 -21.53 4.72
N GLU A 19 -7.90 -21.36 5.45
CA GLU A 19 -9.19 -20.95 4.88
C GLU A 19 -9.08 -19.58 4.19
N ALA A 20 -8.38 -18.63 4.81
CA ALA A 20 -8.09 -17.33 4.20
C ALA A 20 -7.34 -17.48 2.85
N ILE A 21 -6.30 -18.31 2.81
CA ILE A 21 -5.51 -18.59 1.59
C ILE A 21 -6.40 -19.22 0.52
N ASP A 22 -7.24 -20.19 0.89
CA ASP A 22 -8.13 -20.87 -0.05
C ASP A 22 -9.13 -19.88 -0.68
N HIS A 23 -9.63 -18.92 0.08
CA HIS A 23 -10.44 -17.83 -0.45
C HIS A 23 -9.68 -16.96 -1.45
N TYR A 24 -8.45 -16.54 -1.15
CA TYR A 24 -7.63 -15.73 -2.07
C TYR A 24 -7.28 -16.49 -3.34
N GLN A 25 -6.88 -17.76 -3.24
CA GLN A 25 -6.60 -18.60 -4.41
C GLN A 25 -7.85 -18.79 -5.29
N SER A 26 -9.00 -19.02 -4.66
CA SER A 26 -10.28 -19.11 -5.39
C SER A 26 -10.62 -17.81 -6.10
N MET A 27 -10.26 -16.66 -5.52
CA MET A 27 -10.44 -15.37 -6.17
C MET A 27 -9.54 -15.21 -7.40
N LEU A 28 -8.29 -15.65 -7.35
CA LEU A 28 -7.40 -15.63 -8.52
C LEU A 28 -7.86 -16.58 -9.62
N LYS A 29 -8.43 -17.74 -9.27
CA LYS A 29 -9.05 -18.65 -10.25
C LYS A 29 -10.22 -18.00 -10.99
N LEU A 30 -11.04 -17.21 -10.29
CA LEU A 30 -12.19 -16.51 -10.87
C LEU A 30 -11.79 -15.27 -11.67
N ASN A 31 -10.64 -14.65 -11.35
CA ASN A 31 -10.13 -13.48 -12.03
C ASN A 31 -8.62 -13.61 -12.26
N PRO A 32 -8.20 -14.33 -13.32
CA PRO A 32 -6.79 -14.59 -13.60
C PRO A 32 -5.96 -13.32 -13.84
N ASN A 33 -6.57 -12.27 -14.39
CA ASN A 33 -5.91 -10.98 -14.63
C ASN A 33 -5.66 -10.18 -13.33
N ASP A 34 -6.27 -10.61 -12.21
CA ASP A 34 -6.12 -10.02 -10.90
C ASP A 34 -6.15 -8.48 -10.87
N ASN A 35 -7.17 -7.93 -11.51
CA ASN A 35 -7.44 -6.48 -11.53
C ASN A 35 -7.68 -5.87 -10.12
N GLN A 36 -7.71 -6.70 -9.07
CA GLN A 36 -7.93 -6.29 -7.67
C GLN A 36 -6.67 -6.38 -6.80
N GLY A 37 -5.55 -6.88 -7.34
CA GLY A 37 -4.29 -6.99 -6.62
C GLY A 37 -4.26 -8.08 -5.53
N ILE A 38 -5.12 -9.09 -5.64
CA ILE A 38 -5.18 -10.22 -4.69
C ILE A 38 -3.86 -11.00 -4.69
N ARG A 39 -3.12 -11.05 -5.80
CA ARG A 39 -1.83 -11.76 -5.88
C ARG A 39 -0.81 -11.19 -4.90
N TYR A 40 -0.79 -9.87 -4.68
CA TYR A 40 0.12 -9.25 -3.71
C TYR A 40 -0.25 -9.63 -2.26
N VAL A 41 -1.55 -9.63 -1.95
CA VAL A 41 -2.06 -10.03 -0.63
C VAL A 41 -1.73 -11.51 -0.36
N LEU A 42 -2.02 -12.38 -1.33
CA LEU A 42 -1.73 -13.79 -1.24
C LEU A 42 -0.23 -14.06 -1.09
N ALA A 43 0.63 -13.38 -1.85
CA ALA A 43 2.09 -13.52 -1.74
C ALA A 43 2.58 -13.22 -0.31
N GLY A 44 2.07 -12.15 0.31
CA GLY A 44 2.38 -11.81 1.70
C GLY A 44 1.95 -12.91 2.69
N HIS A 45 0.76 -13.48 2.51
CA HIS A 45 0.26 -14.58 3.35
C HIS A 45 1.08 -15.87 3.20
N LEU A 46 1.49 -16.21 1.97
CA LEU A 46 2.33 -17.38 1.70
C LEU A 46 3.73 -17.20 2.30
N LEU A 47 4.32 -16.02 2.18
CA LEU A 47 5.58 -15.67 2.84
C LEU A 47 5.51 -15.77 4.37
N ALA A 48 4.41 -15.30 4.97
CA ALA A 48 4.20 -15.34 6.42
C ALA A 48 4.06 -16.77 6.97
N ARG A 49 3.59 -17.71 6.16
CA ARG A 49 3.49 -19.14 6.52
C ARG A 49 4.67 -19.99 6.07
N ASP A 50 5.65 -19.39 5.41
CA ASP A 50 6.75 -20.10 4.77
C ASP A 50 6.27 -21.19 3.77
N ASP A 51 5.12 -20.96 3.11
CA ASP A 51 4.63 -21.83 2.05
C ASP A 51 5.32 -21.50 0.73
N ILE A 52 6.60 -21.86 0.68
CA ILE A 52 7.51 -21.59 -0.44
C ILE A 52 7.02 -22.22 -1.75
N LYS A 53 6.45 -23.43 -1.66
CA LYS A 53 5.94 -24.15 -2.83
C LYS A 53 4.78 -23.40 -3.49
N ALA A 54 3.80 -22.95 -2.71
CA ALA A 54 2.68 -22.18 -3.24
C ALA A 54 3.15 -20.80 -3.73
N LEU A 55 4.08 -20.15 -3.02
CA LEU A 55 4.61 -18.85 -3.42
C LEU A 55 5.33 -18.94 -4.78
N ARG A 56 6.18 -19.95 -4.99
CA ARG A 56 6.85 -20.18 -6.28
C ARG A 56 5.84 -20.35 -7.41
N LYS A 57 4.78 -21.13 -7.18
CA LYS A 57 3.72 -21.33 -8.16
C LYS A 57 3.04 -20.00 -8.51
N LEU A 58 2.71 -19.19 -7.50
CA LEU A 58 2.09 -17.88 -7.69
C LEU A 58 2.99 -16.92 -8.47
N LEU A 59 4.28 -16.84 -8.12
CA LEU A 59 5.25 -16.00 -8.83
C LEU A 59 5.39 -16.40 -10.30
N LYS A 60 5.42 -17.72 -10.59
CA LYS A 60 5.47 -18.22 -11.98
C LYS A 60 4.21 -17.89 -12.78
N GLN A 61 3.04 -17.85 -12.14
CA GLN A 61 1.78 -17.50 -12.81
C GLN A 61 1.71 -16.01 -13.22
N HIS A 62 2.52 -15.17 -12.60
CA HIS A 62 2.59 -13.73 -12.88
C HIS A 62 4.06 -13.31 -13.06
N GLU A 63 4.79 -14.02 -13.91
CA GLU A 63 6.23 -13.79 -14.10
C GLU A 63 6.55 -12.43 -14.74
N ASP A 64 5.61 -11.90 -15.53
CA ASP A 64 5.71 -10.61 -16.22
C ASP A 64 5.43 -9.39 -15.32
N ASP A 65 5.08 -9.59 -14.05
CA ASP A 65 4.77 -8.48 -13.13
C ASP A 65 6.06 -7.80 -12.65
N GLY A 66 6.37 -6.65 -13.26
CA GLY A 66 7.51 -5.81 -12.91
C GLY A 66 7.28 -4.83 -11.75
N ALA A 67 6.17 -4.93 -11.01
CA ALA A 67 5.95 -4.04 -9.88
C ALA A 67 7.02 -4.27 -8.80
N ALA A 68 7.48 -3.20 -8.16
CA ALA A 68 8.52 -3.28 -7.13
C ALA A 68 8.17 -4.32 -6.03
N ALA A 69 6.92 -4.36 -5.57
CA ALA A 69 6.47 -5.34 -4.57
C ALA A 69 6.69 -6.79 -5.04
N TRP A 70 6.50 -7.07 -6.33
CA TRP A 70 6.71 -8.40 -6.91
C TRP A 70 8.19 -8.74 -7.01
N LEU A 71 9.01 -7.79 -7.49
CA LEU A 71 10.46 -7.95 -7.58
C LEU A 71 11.09 -8.19 -6.19
N TYR A 72 10.68 -7.44 -5.17
CA TYR A 72 11.10 -7.69 -3.80
C TYR A 72 10.66 -9.05 -3.26
N THR A 73 9.45 -9.51 -3.62
CA THR A 73 8.97 -10.85 -3.26
C THR A 73 9.84 -11.94 -3.88
N ARG A 74 10.22 -11.79 -5.15
CA ARG A 74 11.14 -12.72 -5.86
C ARG A 74 12.52 -12.75 -5.22
N ALA A 75 13.09 -11.57 -4.91
CA ALA A 75 14.37 -11.47 -4.22
C ALA A 75 14.33 -12.14 -2.84
N LEU A 76 13.28 -11.91 -2.07
CA LEU A 76 13.11 -12.51 -0.74
C LEU A 76 13.00 -14.04 -0.81
N LEU A 77 12.25 -14.58 -1.78
CA LEU A 77 12.17 -16.01 -2.02
C LEU A 77 13.56 -16.59 -2.34
N ALA A 78 14.30 -15.95 -3.25
CA ALA A 78 15.64 -16.39 -3.64
C ALA A 78 16.60 -16.43 -2.44
N PHE A 79 16.55 -15.43 -1.54
CA PHE A 79 17.33 -15.45 -0.31
C PHE A 79 16.93 -16.59 0.64
N ARG A 80 15.63 -16.86 0.80
CA ARG A 80 15.17 -17.99 1.63
C ARG A 80 15.66 -19.34 1.11
N GLU A 81 15.83 -19.46 -0.21
CA GLU A 81 16.28 -20.68 -0.87
C GLU A 81 17.82 -20.77 -1.01
N ASN A 82 18.57 -19.79 -0.50
CA ASN A 82 20.02 -19.67 -0.70
C ASN A 82 20.42 -19.71 -2.18
N ASP A 83 19.61 -19.11 -3.06
CA ASP A 83 19.92 -19.01 -4.49
C ASP A 83 21.13 -18.07 -4.70
N PRO A 84 22.20 -18.51 -5.40
CA PRO A 84 23.35 -17.64 -5.72
C PRO A 84 22.98 -16.37 -6.51
N GLY A 85 21.86 -16.38 -7.23
CA GLY A 85 21.28 -15.25 -7.96
C GLY A 85 20.48 -14.27 -7.11
N ALA A 86 20.26 -14.54 -5.82
CA ALA A 86 19.46 -13.69 -4.94
C ALA A 86 19.95 -12.24 -4.89
N GLY A 87 21.27 -12.02 -4.91
CA GLY A 87 21.87 -10.69 -4.95
C GLY A 87 21.48 -9.87 -6.18
N LYS A 88 21.45 -10.51 -7.37
CA LYS A 88 21.03 -9.85 -8.62
C LYS A 88 19.55 -9.48 -8.61
N LEU A 89 18.70 -10.38 -8.10
CA LEU A 89 17.27 -10.12 -7.95
C LEU A 89 16.99 -9.00 -6.95
N ALA A 90 17.79 -8.90 -5.88
CA ALA A 90 17.70 -7.82 -4.92
C ALA A 90 18.12 -6.47 -5.52
N GLU A 91 19.16 -6.46 -6.36
CA GLU A 91 19.58 -5.27 -7.10
C GLU A 91 18.49 -4.81 -8.08
N GLU A 92 17.88 -5.73 -8.84
CA GLU A 92 16.74 -5.43 -9.73
C GLU A 92 15.57 -4.81 -8.96
N ALA A 93 15.19 -5.41 -7.82
CA ALA A 93 14.14 -4.88 -6.96
C ALA A 93 14.49 -3.49 -6.40
N TRP A 94 15.76 -3.27 -6.06
CA TRP A 94 16.26 -1.98 -5.60
C TRP A 94 16.20 -0.90 -6.68
N LEU A 95 16.56 -1.24 -7.92
CA LEU A 95 16.44 -0.32 -9.05
C LEU A 95 14.98 0.05 -9.34
N ALA A 96 14.05 -0.90 -9.18
CA ALA A 96 12.63 -0.65 -9.35
C ALA A 96 12.05 0.29 -8.27
N ASN A 97 12.51 0.18 -7.03
CA ASN A 97 12.23 1.18 -6.00
C ASN A 97 13.29 1.17 -4.89
N SER A 98 14.18 2.18 -4.93
CA SER A 98 15.32 2.30 -4.02
C SER A 98 14.94 2.79 -2.61
N HIS A 99 13.69 3.22 -2.41
CA HIS A 99 13.19 3.66 -1.11
C HIS A 99 12.81 2.49 -0.20
N VAL A 100 12.43 1.34 -0.77
CA VAL A 100 11.90 0.21 0.00
C VAL A 100 12.86 -0.25 1.10
N PRO A 101 14.19 -0.43 0.88
CA PRO A 101 15.08 -0.88 1.94
C PRO A 101 15.27 0.18 3.02
N GLY A 102 15.23 1.46 2.66
CA GLY A 102 15.26 2.57 3.61
C GLY A 102 14.05 2.56 4.54
N VAL A 103 12.86 2.31 4.00
CA VAL A 103 11.62 2.20 4.77
C VAL A 103 11.61 0.96 5.65
N LEU A 104 11.97 -0.22 5.09
CA LEU A 104 12.00 -1.48 5.84
C LEU A 104 13.03 -1.49 6.98
N SER A 105 14.16 -0.78 6.81
CA SER A 105 15.18 -0.63 7.85
C SER A 105 14.88 0.48 8.86
N GLY A 106 13.77 1.21 8.71
CA GLY A 106 13.42 2.34 9.58
C GLY A 106 14.28 3.59 9.38
N LYS A 107 15.21 3.59 8.41
CA LYS A 107 16.08 4.75 8.08
C LYS A 107 15.34 5.84 7.31
N GLN A 108 14.20 5.50 6.70
CA GLN A 108 13.30 6.44 6.04
C GLN A 108 11.89 6.27 6.63
N PRO A 109 11.19 7.37 6.98
CA PRO A 109 9.83 7.28 7.47
C PRO A 109 8.89 6.81 6.36
N LEU A 110 7.90 5.99 6.72
CA LEU A 110 6.79 5.69 5.83
C LEU A 110 5.87 6.91 5.75
N VAL A 111 5.87 7.60 4.63
CA VAL A 111 4.94 8.71 4.36
C VAL A 111 3.72 8.16 3.64
N ALA A 112 2.58 8.10 4.32
CA ALA A 112 1.33 7.70 3.69
C ALA A 112 0.97 8.69 2.57
N SER A 113 0.55 8.16 1.41
CA SER A 113 -0.01 8.97 0.33
C SER A 113 -1.29 9.64 0.83
N ILE A 114 -1.30 10.97 0.85
CA ILE A 114 -2.42 11.79 1.33
C ILE A 114 -3.66 11.70 0.42
N ASP A 115 -3.47 11.27 -0.84
CA ASP A 115 -4.53 11.31 -1.87
C ASP A 115 -5.04 9.93 -2.28
N GLY A 116 -4.63 8.85 -1.60
CA GLY A 116 -5.10 7.49 -1.88
C GLY A 116 -4.58 6.86 -3.19
N TYR A 117 -3.72 7.57 -3.93
CA TYR A 117 -3.03 7.05 -5.11
C TYR A 117 -1.63 6.50 -4.76
N ILE A 118 -1.29 5.34 -5.33
CA ILE A 118 0.08 4.81 -5.34
C ILE A 118 0.76 5.31 -6.61
N THR A 119 1.74 6.21 -6.48
CA THR A 119 2.54 6.67 -7.61
C THR A 119 3.73 5.73 -7.81
N LEU A 120 3.81 5.09 -8.99
CA LEU A 120 4.91 4.22 -9.37
C LEU A 120 6.24 5.01 -9.36
N GLY A 121 7.22 4.58 -8.57
CA GLY A 121 8.56 5.19 -8.50
C GLY A 121 8.65 6.52 -7.74
N ALA A 122 7.62 6.98 -7.04
CA ALA A 122 7.67 8.30 -6.39
C ALA A 122 8.54 8.31 -5.12
N ARG A 123 9.49 9.25 -5.10
CA ARG A 123 10.14 9.79 -3.91
C ARG A 123 9.06 10.35 -2.97
N MET A 124 8.94 9.84 -1.75
CA MET A 124 8.07 10.42 -0.73
C MET A 124 8.53 11.85 -0.44
N ARG A 125 7.79 12.84 -0.94
CA ARG A 125 8.11 14.27 -0.75
C ARG A 125 7.82 14.64 0.70
N GLN A 126 8.84 15.09 1.43
CA GLN A 126 8.68 15.62 2.79
C GLN A 126 7.83 16.91 2.72
N LEU A 127 6.61 16.86 3.25
CA LEU A 127 5.88 18.08 3.62
C LEU A 127 6.38 18.50 4.99
N THR A 128 7.41 19.36 5.02
CA THR A 128 7.67 20.22 6.16
C THR A 128 6.49 21.21 6.28
N THR A 129 5.43 20.80 6.96
CA THR A 129 4.44 21.78 7.45
C THR A 129 5.08 22.51 8.62
N SER A 130 5.80 23.59 8.30
CA SER A 130 6.13 24.63 9.26
C SER A 130 4.82 25.23 9.74
N ARG A 131 4.30 24.69 10.86
CA ARG A 131 3.10 25.19 11.53
C ARG A 131 3.49 26.53 12.18
N LYS A 132 3.43 27.62 11.40
CA LYS A 132 3.34 28.97 11.98
C LYS A 132 2.03 29.03 12.76
N THR A 133 2.14 29.01 14.09
CA THR A 133 1.04 29.24 15.02
C THR A 133 0.49 30.64 14.83
N ALA A 134 -0.60 30.80 14.07
CA ALA A 134 -1.40 32.01 14.08
C ALA A 134 -2.37 31.93 15.28
N ARG A 135 -2.18 32.83 16.25
CA ARG A 135 -3.09 33.02 17.39
C ARG A 135 -4.49 33.45 16.87
N PRO A 136 -5.60 32.98 17.47
CA PRO A 136 -6.92 33.46 17.12
C PRO A 136 -7.12 34.89 17.68
N GLY A 137 -7.32 35.85 16.78
CA GLY A 137 -7.71 37.21 17.13
C GLY A 137 -9.17 37.27 17.59
N ARG A 138 -9.43 38.06 18.63
CA ARG A 138 -10.76 38.31 19.23
C ARG A 138 -11.78 38.85 18.19
N PRO A 139 -13.08 38.55 18.34
CA PRO A 139 -14.11 39.12 17.49
C PRO A 139 -14.29 40.62 17.78
N ARG A 140 -14.48 41.43 16.72
CA ARG A 140 -14.84 42.85 16.81
C ARG A 140 -16.33 43.00 17.12
N PRO A 141 -16.75 44.00 17.93
CA PRO A 141 -18.16 44.20 18.26
C PRO A 141 -18.92 44.82 17.08
N VAL A 142 -20.18 44.43 16.93
CA VAL A 142 -21.15 44.97 15.99
C VAL A 142 -21.48 46.42 16.39
N GLN A 143 -21.39 47.36 15.46
CA GLN A 143 -21.95 48.71 15.66
C GLN A 143 -23.26 48.83 14.87
N SER A 144 -24.32 49.04 15.63
CA SER A 144 -25.66 49.41 15.18
C SER A 144 -25.71 50.88 14.73
N ARG A 145 -26.08 51.13 13.47
CA ARG A 145 -26.68 52.37 12.94
C ARG A 145 -27.45 51.94 11.68
N GLY A 146 -28.68 52.32 11.36
CA GLY A 146 -29.53 53.43 11.77
C GLY A 146 -30.41 53.69 10.53
N TRP A 147 -31.73 53.72 10.71
CA TRP A 147 -32.76 53.77 9.67
C TRP A 147 -32.61 54.94 8.67
N ARG A 148 -32.89 54.71 7.38
CA ARG A 148 -33.36 55.76 6.46
C ARG A 148 -34.42 55.24 5.50
N ARG A 149 -35.51 56.01 5.39
CA ARG A 149 -36.75 55.78 4.64
C ARG A 149 -36.55 55.95 3.14
N LEU A 150 -37.38 55.27 2.35
CA LEU A 150 -37.63 55.52 0.93
C LEU A 150 -38.48 56.79 0.75
N PRO A 151 -38.32 57.56 -0.34
CA PRO A 151 -39.29 58.58 -0.73
C PRO A 151 -40.32 58.02 -1.72
N GLU A 152 -41.58 58.38 -1.51
CA GLU A 152 -42.66 58.32 -2.51
C GLU A 152 -42.72 59.65 -3.26
N SER A 153 -42.85 59.56 -4.59
CA SER A 153 -43.58 60.49 -5.46
C SER A 153 -43.68 59.89 -6.86
#